data_AF-A0AAD4WDV9-F1
#
_entry.id   AF-A0AAD4WDV9-F1
#
_cell.length_a   1.000
_cell.length_b   1.000
_cell.length_c   1.000
_cell.angle_alpha   90.00
_cell.angle_beta   90.00
_cell.angle_gamma   90.00
#
_symmetry.space_group_name_H-M   'P 1'
#
loop_
_entity.id
_entity.type
_entity.pdbx_description
1 polymer ?
#
loop_
_entity_poly.entity_id
_entity_poly.type
_entity_poly.pdbx_seq_one_letter_code
_entity_poly.pdbx_strand_id
1 'polypeptide(L)'
;MWFGATGQGKKSFVHFQCWEIVKDCSRFKIIPTAPPVVLHETPIHELPSIDSPLDSPMETESPLPRPPRPIGRKAAKAKRGATSNIDCVQIFEQIAKNNSLRYERDLRRDEADKARLEAFAIEKQHAKEKDDDDREMKIMAMDTSHMSPETKAF
;
A
#
# COMPACT_ATOMS: atom_id res chain seq x y z
N MET A 1 29.01 26.02 10.15
CA MET A 1 29.28 26.70 11.43
C MET A 1 28.06 26.52 12.34
N TRP A 2 28.18 25.71 13.40
CA TRP A 2 27.11 25.54 14.38
C TRP A 2 27.24 26.67 15.40
N PHE A 3 26.32 27.65 15.35
CA PHE A 3 26.30 28.75 16.30
C PHE A 3 25.53 28.33 17.56
N GLY A 4 26.19 28.40 18.72
CA GLY A 4 25.54 28.56 20.01
C GLY A 4 25.00 27.30 20.68
N ALA A 5 25.89 26.56 21.36
CA ALA A 5 25.50 25.77 22.53
C ALA A 5 26.60 25.90 23.62
N THR A 6 26.94 27.13 23.96
CA THR A 6 27.74 27.44 25.16
C THR A 6 26.85 27.27 26.39
N GLY A 7 27.33 26.50 27.36
CA GLY A 7 26.52 25.97 28.45
C GLY A 7 25.78 27.01 29.29
N GLN A 8 24.52 26.71 29.59
CA GLN A 8 23.80 27.30 30.72
C GLN A 8 22.91 26.24 31.40
N GLY A 9 23.36 25.80 32.59
CA GLY A 9 22.53 25.22 33.63
C GLY A 9 22.06 23.77 33.40
N LYS A 10 22.11 22.95 34.46
CA LYS A 10 21.37 21.68 34.53
C LYS A 10 19.86 22.00 34.61
N LYS A 11 19.25 22.37 33.49
CA LYS A 11 17.79 22.33 33.35
C LYS A 11 17.46 20.89 33.00
N SER A 12 16.92 20.14 33.95
CA SER A 12 16.36 18.82 33.66
C SER A 12 15.26 19.02 32.63
N PHE A 13 15.47 18.46 31.44
CA PHE A 13 14.45 18.46 30.40
C PHE A 13 13.32 17.55 30.88
N VAL A 14 12.28 18.14 31.45
CA VAL A 14 11.07 17.41 31.85
C VAL A 14 10.36 17.01 30.56
N HIS A 15 10.18 15.70 30.35
CA HIS A 15 9.67 15.13 29.10
C HIS A 15 8.35 15.79 28.61
N PHE A 16 7.52 16.29 29.52
CA PHE A 16 6.27 17.00 29.20
C PHE A 16 6.46 18.37 28.54
N GLN A 17 7.62 19.01 28.65
CA GLN A 17 7.88 20.32 28.03
C GLN A 17 8.34 20.22 26.57
N CYS A 18 8.58 19.00 26.04
CA CYS A 18 8.94 18.84 24.64
C CYS A 18 7.81 19.28 23.69
N TRP A 19 6.56 19.09 24.12
CA TRP A 19 5.38 19.41 23.33
C TRP A 19 5.20 20.92 23.16
N GLU A 20 5.43 21.72 24.22
CA GLU A 20 5.38 23.19 24.15
C GLU A 20 6.37 23.78 23.15
N ILE A 21 7.51 23.11 22.93
CA ILE A 21 8.54 23.55 21.98
C ILE A 21 8.19 23.13 20.54
N VAL A 22 7.51 21.99 20.38
CA VAL A 22 7.27 21.36 19.07
C VAL A 22 5.91 21.76 18.47
N LYS A 23 4.93 22.15 19.29
CA LYS A 23 3.56 22.43 18.85
C LYS A 23 3.46 23.51 17.75
N ASP A 24 4.33 24.52 17.81
CA ASP A 24 4.32 25.64 16.86
C ASP A 24 5.32 25.48 15.71
N CYS A 25 6.07 24.37 15.70
CA CYS A 25 7.08 24.12 14.69
C CYS A 25 6.43 23.81 13.32
N SER A 26 6.76 24.62 12.31
CA SER A 26 6.24 24.48 10.94
C SER A 26 6.53 23.12 10.30
N ARG A 27 7.57 22.40 10.74
CA ARG A 27 7.88 21.03 10.28
C ARG A 27 6.84 19.99 10.70
N PHE A 28 6.09 20.24 11.76
CA PHE A 28 5.10 19.31 12.32
C PHE A 28 3.66 19.81 12.17
N LYS A 29 3.46 20.97 11.52
CA LYS A 29 2.13 21.43 11.14
C LYS A 29 1.59 20.48 10.07
N ILE A 30 0.64 19.63 10.45
CA ILE A 30 -0.10 18.79 9.52
C ILE A 30 -1.00 19.72 8.72
N ILE A 31 -0.63 19.98 7.47
CA ILE A 31 -1.53 20.68 6.53
C ILE A 31 -2.63 19.68 6.20
N PRO A 32 -3.91 19.97 6.48
CA PRO A 32 -4.99 19.12 6.02
C PRO A 32 -5.02 19.16 4.49
N THR A 33 -4.49 18.12 3.85
CA THR A 33 -4.44 17.99 2.38
C THR A 33 -5.79 17.56 1.79
N ALA A 34 -6.81 17.32 2.60
CA ALA A 34 -8.12 16.89 2.15
C ALA A 34 -9.25 17.80 2.68
N PRO A 35 -10.34 17.97 1.91
CA PRO A 35 -11.56 18.62 2.40
C PRO A 35 -12.09 17.92 3.66
N PRO A 36 -12.74 18.65 4.58
CA PRO A 36 -13.29 18.06 5.80
C PRO A 36 -14.30 16.99 5.43
N VAL A 37 -13.96 15.72 5.71
CA VAL A 37 -14.89 14.60 5.62
C VAL A 37 -15.86 14.77 6.79
N VAL A 38 -17.10 15.16 6.49
CA VAL A 38 -18.19 15.21 7.46
C VAL A 38 -18.53 13.76 7.82
N LEU A 39 -17.96 13.28 8.92
CA LEU A 39 -18.45 12.06 9.56
C LEU A 39 -19.83 12.40 10.11
N HIS A 40 -20.85 11.72 9.57
CA HIS A 40 -22.19 11.74 10.10
C HIS A 40 -22.12 11.20 11.53
N GLU A 41 -22.36 12.07 12.50
CA GLU A 41 -22.42 11.72 13.92
C GLU A 41 -23.55 10.71 14.11
N THR A 42 -23.20 9.43 14.14
CA THR A 42 -24.03 8.38 14.71
C THR A 42 -23.48 8.10 16.11
N PRO A 43 -24.16 8.55 17.18
CA PRO A 43 -23.76 8.26 18.54
C PRO A 43 -23.92 6.76 18.80
N ILE A 44 -22.84 6.07 19.12
CA ILE A 44 -22.81 4.59 19.25
C ILE A 44 -23.44 4.11 20.59
N HIS A 45 -23.84 5.01 21.49
CA HIS A 45 -24.42 4.66 22.77
C HIS A 45 -25.58 5.59 23.17
N GLU A 46 -26.81 5.18 22.85
CA GLU A 46 -27.99 5.59 23.62
C GLU A 46 -28.09 4.66 24.85
N LEU A 47 -27.85 5.20 26.04
CA LEU A 47 -28.35 4.58 27.28
C LEU A 47 -29.72 5.20 27.59
N PRO A 48 -30.79 4.41 27.76
CA PRO A 48 -32.00 4.92 28.38
C PRO A 48 -31.76 5.06 29.89
N SER A 49 -31.90 6.27 30.39
CA SER A 49 -32.08 6.57 31.81
C SER A 49 -33.29 5.80 32.34
N ILE A 50 -33.06 4.76 33.17
CA ILE A 50 -34.10 4.19 34.02
C ILE A 50 -33.72 4.47 35.47
N ASP A 51 -34.58 5.29 36.05
CA ASP A 51 -34.62 5.76 37.42
C ASP A 51 -35.55 4.81 38.20
N SER A 52 -35.03 4.05 39.17
CA SER A 52 -35.74 3.71 40.43
C SER A 52 -35.00 2.70 41.33
N PRO A 53 -35.26 2.72 42.65
CA PRO A 53 -34.46 2.05 43.69
C PRO A 53 -35.10 0.73 44.17
N LEU A 54 -34.45 0.11 45.18
CA LEU A 54 -34.95 -0.91 46.12
C LEU A 54 -34.51 -2.39 45.90
N ASP A 55 -33.47 -2.75 46.66
CA ASP A 55 -33.41 -3.87 47.62
C ASP A 55 -33.25 -5.36 47.18
N SER A 56 -32.24 -5.96 47.82
CA SER A 56 -31.99 -7.38 48.16
C SER A 56 -31.45 -8.39 47.12
N PRO A 57 -30.75 -9.47 47.56
CA PRO A 57 -29.78 -9.59 48.66
C PRO A 57 -28.39 -9.97 48.12
N MET A 58 -27.35 -9.54 48.84
CA MET A 58 -25.96 -9.81 48.50
C MET A 58 -25.65 -11.31 48.71
N GLU A 59 -25.68 -12.10 47.65
CA GLU A 59 -25.11 -13.46 47.72
C GLU A 59 -23.62 -13.33 48.01
N THR A 60 -23.27 -13.68 49.24
CA THR A 60 -21.88 -13.72 49.70
C THR A 60 -21.26 -14.96 49.08
N GLU A 61 -20.84 -14.86 47.82
CA GLU A 61 -20.05 -15.88 47.17
C GLU A 61 -18.71 -15.96 47.91
N SER A 62 -18.59 -16.98 48.77
CA SER A 62 -17.38 -17.26 49.52
C SER A 62 -16.21 -17.35 48.53
N PRO A 63 -15.05 -16.69 48.76
CA PRO A 63 -13.97 -16.73 47.80
C PRO A 63 -13.37 -18.13 47.80
N LEU A 64 -13.80 -18.95 46.84
CA LEU A 64 -13.13 -20.22 46.55
C LEU A 64 -11.62 -19.94 46.37
N PRO A 65 -10.73 -20.79 46.93
CA PRO A 65 -9.29 -20.56 46.87
C PRO A 65 -8.86 -20.57 45.40
N ARG A 66 -8.65 -19.38 44.82
CA ARG A 66 -8.15 -19.25 43.46
C ARG A 66 -6.65 -19.56 43.50
N PRO A 67 -6.13 -20.40 42.59
CA PRO A 67 -4.69 -20.64 42.52
C PRO A 67 -3.96 -19.30 42.28
N PRO A 68 -2.80 -19.09 42.92
CA PRO A 68 -2.05 -17.85 42.74
C PRO A 68 -1.72 -17.69 41.25
N ARG A 69 -2.13 -16.55 40.69
CA ARG A 69 -1.86 -16.21 39.29
C ARG A 69 -0.34 -16.27 39.06
N PRO A 70 0.13 -16.81 37.92
CA PRO A 70 1.55 -16.82 37.60
C PRO A 70 2.08 -15.38 37.65
N ILE A 71 2.90 -15.09 38.66
CA ILE A 71 3.61 -13.81 38.74
C ILE A 71 4.64 -13.80 37.63
N GLY A 72 4.40 -12.96 36.62
CA GLY A 72 5.33 -12.76 35.52
C GLY A 72 6.68 -12.31 36.04
N ARG A 73 7.68 -13.19 36.02
CA ARG A 73 9.07 -12.80 36.22
C ARG A 73 9.46 -11.85 35.09
N LYS A 74 9.95 -10.66 35.42
CA LYS A 74 10.61 -9.81 34.43
C LYS A 74 11.84 -10.56 33.92
N ALA A 75 11.89 -10.84 32.62
CA ALA A 75 13.08 -11.39 31.99
C ALA A 75 14.23 -10.39 32.18
N ALA A 76 15.40 -10.87 32.62
CA ALA A 76 16.60 -10.07 32.61
C ALA A 76 16.84 -9.62 31.16
N LYS A 77 16.87 -8.30 30.93
CA LYS A 77 17.14 -7.75 29.60
C LYS A 77 18.56 -8.17 29.23
N ALA A 78 18.68 -9.15 28.33
CA ALA A 78 19.97 -9.49 27.76
C ALA A 78 20.59 -8.21 27.19
N LYS A 79 21.78 -7.86 27.69
CA LYS A 79 22.59 -6.79 27.11
C LYS A 79 23.00 -7.32 25.75
N ARG A 80 22.21 -7.03 24.70
CA ARG A 80 22.64 -7.25 23.32
C ARG A 80 23.88 -6.38 23.17
N GLY A 81 25.05 -7.00 23.27
CA GLY A 81 26.30 -6.38 22.88
C GLY A 81 26.11 -5.83 21.48
N ALA A 82 26.61 -4.63 21.23
CA ALA A 82 26.55 -4.01 19.91
C ALA A 82 27.04 -5.04 18.89
N THR A 83 26.13 -5.54 18.06
CA THR A 83 26.50 -6.33 16.89
C THR A 83 27.35 -5.40 16.05
N SER A 84 28.61 -5.78 15.90
CA SER A 84 29.65 -4.98 15.28
C SER A 84 29.20 -4.54 13.89
N ASN A 85 29.70 -3.38 13.45
CA ASN A 85 29.45 -2.71 12.16
C ASN A 85 29.31 -3.62 10.92
N ILE A 86 29.86 -4.84 10.97
CA ILE A 86 29.86 -5.86 9.92
C ILE A 86 28.44 -6.32 9.55
N ASP A 87 27.53 -6.47 10.51
CA ASP A 87 26.14 -6.89 10.22
C ASP A 87 25.36 -5.81 9.46
N CYS A 88 25.56 -4.53 9.79
CA CYS A 88 24.88 -3.43 9.11
C CYS A 88 25.30 -3.32 7.64
N VAL A 89 26.60 -3.46 7.35
CA VAL A 89 27.11 -3.40 5.97
C VAL A 89 26.53 -4.53 5.11
N GLN A 90 26.48 -5.75 5.65
CA GLN A 90 25.87 -6.89 4.95
C GLN A 90 24.38 -6.69 4.67
N ILE A 91 23.63 -6.10 5.61
CA ILE A 91 22.21 -5.79 5.41
C ILE A 91 22.02 -4.77 4.28
N PHE A 92 22.81 -3.69 4.25
CA PHE A 92 22.70 -2.69 3.18
C PHE A 92 23.07 -3.26 1.80
N GLU A 93 24.11 -4.09 1.73
CA GLU A 93 24.50 -4.76 0.49
C GLU A 93 23.40 -5.72 0.00
N GLN A 94 22.76 -6.44 0.92
CA GLN A 94 21.64 -7.33 0.58
C GLN A 94 20.41 -6.54 0.09
N ILE A 95 20.12 -5.38 0.68
CA ILE A 95 19.04 -4.49 0.21
C ILE A 95 19.33 -4.00 -1.21
N ALA A 96 20.57 -3.60 -1.50
CA ALA A 96 20.97 -3.17 -2.84
C ALA A 96 20.81 -4.30 -3.88
N LYS A 97 21.28 -5.51 -3.56
CA LYS A 97 21.13 -6.70 -4.41
C LYS A 97 19.66 -7.03 -4.67
N ASN A 98 18.82 -7.02 -3.62
CA ASN A 98 17.39 -7.30 -3.76
C ASN A 98 16.67 -6.25 -4.62
N ASN A 99 17.03 -4.97 -4.52
CA ASN A 99 16.46 -3.93 -5.36
C ASN A 99 16.82 -4.12 -6.84
N SER A 100 18.07 -4.49 -7.14
CA SER A 100 18.50 -4.80 -8.51
C SER A 100 17.74 -5.99 -9.09
N LEU A 101 17.56 -7.08 -8.33
CA LEU A 101 16.81 -8.26 -8.77
C LEU A 101 15.32 -7.96 -9.01
N ARG A 102 14.73 -7.07 -8.20
CA ARG A 102 13.35 -6.63 -8.41
C ARG A 102 13.21 -5.85 -9.71
N TYR A 103 14.12 -4.91 -9.96
CA TYR A 103 14.13 -4.12 -11.18
C TYR A 103 14.27 -5.00 -12.43
N GLU A 104 15.18 -5.98 -12.42
CA GLU A 104 15.35 -6.91 -13.55
C GLU A 104 14.08 -7.74 -13.81
N ARG A 105 13.41 -8.20 -12.74
CA ARG A 105 12.15 -8.95 -12.86
C ARG A 105 11.02 -8.09 -13.43
N ASP A 106 10.91 -6.85 -12.97
CA ASP A 106 9.88 -5.93 -13.44
C ASP A 106 10.11 -5.58 -14.91
N LEU A 107 11.36 -5.34 -15.32
CA LEU A 107 11.73 -5.15 -16.73
C LEU A 107 11.35 -6.36 -17.59
N ARG A 108 11.66 -7.59 -17.13
CA ARG A 108 11.28 -8.82 -17.85
C ARG A 108 9.76 -8.99 -17.96
N ARG A 109 9.00 -8.55 -16.95
CA ARG A 109 7.53 -8.55 -17.01
C ARG A 109 7.05 -7.55 -18.06
N ASP A 110 7.57 -6.34 -18.06
CA ASP A 110 7.19 -5.30 -19.00
C ASP A 110 7.53 -5.70 -20.46
N GLU A 111 8.69 -6.33 -20.67
CA GLU A 111 9.08 -6.89 -21.96
C GLU A 111 8.12 -8.00 -22.41
N ALA A 112 7.75 -8.92 -21.52
CA ALA A 112 6.80 -9.98 -21.84
C ALA A 112 5.40 -9.42 -22.15
N ASP A 113 4.96 -8.40 -21.41
CA ASP A 113 3.68 -7.73 -21.64
C ASP A 113 3.66 -7.01 -22.98
N LYS A 114 4.75 -6.31 -23.31
CA LYS A 114 4.94 -5.66 -24.62
C LYS A 114 4.94 -6.69 -25.75
N ALA A 115 5.66 -7.79 -25.61
CA ALA A 115 5.70 -8.85 -26.62
C ALA A 115 4.31 -9.46 -26.88
N ARG A 116 3.47 -9.63 -25.85
CA ARG A 116 2.08 -10.09 -26.02
C ARG A 116 1.23 -9.11 -26.81
N LEU A 117 1.39 -7.80 -26.56
CA LEU A 117 0.67 -6.76 -27.29
C LEU A 117 1.12 -6.69 -28.76
N GLU A 118 2.43 -6.81 -29.02
CA GLU A 118 2.97 -6.85 -30.38
C GLU A 118 2.50 -8.09 -31.14
N ALA A 119 2.51 -9.26 -30.51
CA ALA A 119 1.99 -10.50 -31.12
C ALA A 119 0.51 -10.36 -31.51
N PHE A 120 -0.31 -9.80 -30.62
CA PHE A 120 -1.73 -9.54 -30.91
C PHE A 120 -1.92 -8.53 -32.05
N ALA A 121 -1.05 -7.51 -32.14
CA ALA A 121 -1.10 -6.54 -33.23
C ALA A 121 -0.73 -7.17 -34.58
N ILE A 122 0.29 -8.03 -34.61
CA ILE A 122 0.73 -8.77 -35.81
C ILE A 122 -0.38 -9.72 -36.27
N GLU A 123 -0.99 -10.49 -35.36
CA GLU A 123 -2.09 -11.40 -35.68
C GLU A 123 -3.27 -10.66 -36.31
N LYS A 124 -3.63 -9.50 -35.75
CA LYS A 124 -4.69 -8.65 -36.31
C LYS A 124 -4.34 -8.09 -37.70
N GLN A 125 -3.07 -7.79 -37.96
CA GLN A 125 -2.63 -7.36 -39.29
C GLN A 125 -2.72 -8.50 -40.29
N HIS A 126 -2.19 -9.67 -39.94
CA HIS A 126 -2.24 -10.85 -40.79
C HIS A 126 -3.68 -11.30 -41.10
N ALA A 127 -4.60 -11.16 -40.14
CA ALA A 127 -6.01 -11.43 -40.38
C ALA A 127 -6.63 -10.48 -41.42
N LYS A 128 -6.27 -9.19 -41.38
CA LYS A 128 -6.74 -8.21 -42.37
C LYS A 128 -6.14 -8.47 -43.76
N GLU A 129 -4.84 -8.75 -43.82
CA GLU A 129 -4.16 -9.06 -45.07
C GLU A 129 -4.80 -10.28 -45.74
N LYS A 130 -5.11 -11.32 -44.96
CA LYS A 130 -5.84 -12.49 -45.47
C LYS A 130 -7.23 -12.15 -46.00
N ASP A 131 -7.99 -11.30 -45.29
CA ASP A 131 -9.32 -10.87 -45.75
C ASP A 131 -9.24 -10.07 -47.07
N ASP A 132 -8.19 -9.25 -47.23
CA ASP A 132 -7.93 -8.48 -48.45
C ASP A 132 -7.50 -9.41 -49.60
N ASP A 133 -6.61 -10.36 -49.36
CA ASP A 133 -6.20 -11.38 -50.34
C ASP A 133 -7.40 -12.23 -50.81
N ASP A 134 -8.27 -12.65 -49.89
CA ASP A 134 -9.49 -13.41 -50.21
C ASP A 134 -10.44 -12.56 -51.08
N ARG A 135 -10.54 -11.25 -50.81
CA ARG A 135 -11.32 -10.31 -51.64
C ARG A 135 -10.71 -10.17 -53.02
N GLU A 136 -9.39 -10.00 -53.14
CA GLU A 136 -8.70 -9.89 -54.42
C GLU A 136 -8.82 -11.17 -55.25
N MET A 137 -8.63 -12.33 -54.63
CA MET A 137 -8.84 -13.63 -55.27
C MET A 137 -10.26 -13.76 -55.80
N LYS A 138 -11.26 -13.32 -55.03
CA LYS A 138 -12.67 -13.34 -55.46
C LYS A 138 -12.91 -12.43 -56.67
N ILE A 139 -12.27 -11.25 -56.70
CA ILE A 139 -12.35 -10.33 -57.86
C ILE A 139 -11.72 -10.99 -59.09
N MET A 140 -10.54 -11.58 -58.95
CA MET A 140 -9.86 -12.29 -60.05
C MET A 140 -10.64 -13.52 -60.54
N ALA A 141 -11.36 -14.19 -59.65
CA ALA A 141 -12.19 -15.35 -59.97
C ALA A 141 -13.57 -15.00 -60.55
N MET A 142 -13.96 -13.72 -60.60
CA MET A 142 -15.20 -13.32 -61.27
C MET A 142 -15.09 -13.52 -62.78
N ASP A 143 -15.87 -14.45 -63.32
CA ASP A 143 -15.96 -14.65 -64.76
C ASP A 143 -16.70 -13.47 -65.43
N THR A 144 -15.99 -12.76 -66.29
CA THR A 144 -16.51 -11.61 -67.06
C THR A 144 -16.95 -12.00 -68.48
N SER A 145 -16.88 -13.29 -68.83
CA SER A 145 -17.25 -13.80 -70.17
C SER A 145 -18.74 -13.58 -70.49
N HIS A 146 -19.60 -13.63 -69.47
CA HIS A 146 -21.05 -13.43 -69.56
C HIS A 146 -21.53 -12.02 -69.16
N MET A 147 -20.70 -10.99 -69.38
CA MET A 147 -21.13 -9.59 -69.21
C MET A 147 -21.85 -9.09 -70.47
N SER A 148 -22.98 -8.37 -70.29
CA SER A 148 -23.80 -7.85 -71.40
C SER A 148 -23.01 -6.86 -72.28
N PRO A 149 -23.32 -6.72 -73.58
CA PRO A 149 -22.61 -5.80 -74.48
C PRO A 149 -22.64 -4.34 -74.00
N GLU A 150 -23.70 -3.93 -73.31
CA GLU A 150 -23.89 -2.58 -72.76
C GLU A 150 -22.86 -2.23 -71.67
N THR A 151 -22.34 -3.21 -70.93
CA THR A 151 -21.32 -2.99 -69.89
C THR A 151 -19.90 -2.93 -70.44
N LYS A 152 -19.67 -3.33 -71.70
CA LYS A 152 -18.34 -3.32 -72.35
C LYS A 152 -18.08 -2.08 -73.21
N ALA A 153 -19.05 -1.18 -73.33
CA ALA A 153 -19.03 -0.07 -74.28
C ALA A 153 -18.62 1.30 -73.67
N PHE A 154 -18.19 1.33 -72.41
CA PHE A 154 -17.66 2.53 -71.74
C PHE A 154 -16.17 2.39 -71.45
#